data_AF-A0A2V5SGJ0-F1
#
_entry.id   AF-A0A2V5SGJ0-F1
#
_cell.length_a   1.000
_cell.length_b   1.000
_cell.length_c   1.000
_cell.angle_alpha   90.00
_cell.angle_beta   90.00
_cell.angle_gamma   90.00
#
_symmetry.space_group_name_H-M   'P 1'
#
loop_
_entity.id
_entity.type
_entity.pdbx_description
1 polymer ?
#
loop_
_entity_poly.entity_id
_entity_poly.type
_entity_poly.pdbx_seq_one_letter_code
_entity_poly.pdbx_strand_id
1 'polypeptide(L)'
;GDKTKVDVPYLINLRLDPFERQGWPNNGTKEGAQQYFDWFKFQFWRFVFVQQVMGKELQTFLDFPPMQRGASFNLDAVKAEMAKKMQQAEAASKGTGQ
;
A
#
# COMPACT_ATOMS: atom_id res chain seq x y z
N GLY A 1 14.32 0.10 -11.96
CA GLY A 1 14.33 1.26 -11.06
C GLY A 1 14.44 0.72 -9.64
N ASP A 2 15.33 1.30 -8.83
CA ASP A 2 15.45 0.89 -7.44
C ASP A 2 14.12 1.08 -6.70
N LYS A 3 13.70 0.06 -5.95
CA LYS A 3 12.54 0.17 -5.07
C LYS A 3 13.01 0.76 -3.76
N THR A 4 12.69 2.03 -3.52
CA THR A 4 12.94 2.68 -2.24
C THR A 4 12.03 2.07 -1.17
N LYS A 5 12.63 1.49 -0.14
CA LYS A 5 11.89 1.04 1.04
C LYS A 5 11.54 2.27 1.87
N VAL A 6 10.26 2.46 2.15
CA VAL A 6 9.75 3.59 2.91
C VAL A 6 9.43 3.10 4.32
N ASP A 7 10.29 3.42 5.28
CA ASP A 7 10.07 3.05 6.69
C ASP A 7 9.15 4.05 7.41
N VAL A 8 9.02 5.27 6.88
CA VAL A 8 8.14 6.33 7.40
C VAL A 8 7.39 7.02 6.26
N PRO A 9 6.11 7.43 6.45
CA PRO A 9 5.36 8.06 5.37
C PRO A 9 6.04 9.34 4.90
N TYR A 10 6.08 9.56 3.58
CA TYR A 10 6.59 10.80 3.01
C TYR A 10 5.52 11.86 2.92
N LEU A 11 5.91 13.08 3.25
CA LEU A 11 5.09 14.26 3.08
C LEU A 11 5.64 15.02 1.89
N ILE A 12 4.89 15.11 0.79
CA ILE A 12 5.34 15.74 -0.46
C ILE A 12 4.54 17.00 -0.77
N ASN A 13 5.16 17.96 -1.44
CA ASN A 13 4.50 19.16 -1.93
C ASN A 13 4.54 19.20 -3.45
N LEU A 14 3.41 18.83 -4.08
CA LEU A 14 3.28 18.80 -5.53
C LEU A 14 3.46 20.18 -6.19
N ARG A 15 3.22 21.29 -5.46
CA ARG A 15 3.46 22.63 -6.02
C ARG A 15 4.93 22.99 -6.11
N LEU A 16 5.76 22.41 -5.24
CA LEU A 16 7.21 22.63 -5.22
C LEU A 16 7.98 21.54 -5.99
N ASP A 17 7.29 20.51 -6.48
CA ASP A 17 7.87 19.37 -7.16
C ASP A 17 7.16 19.11 -8.51
N PRO A 18 7.40 19.96 -9.53
CA PRO A 18 6.70 19.88 -10.81
C PRO A 18 7.02 18.61 -11.62
N PHE A 19 8.09 17.91 -11.25
CA PHE A 19 8.51 16.66 -11.90
C PHE A 19 8.16 15.42 -11.05
N GLU A 20 7.43 15.60 -9.95
CA GLU A 20 7.01 14.54 -9.04
C GLU A 20 8.16 13.61 -8.64
N ARG A 21 9.35 14.18 -8.44
CA ARG A 21 10.55 13.40 -8.11
C ARG A 21 10.53 12.87 -6.68
N GLN A 22 9.79 13.54 -5.80
CA GLN A 22 9.41 13.18 -4.43
C GLN A 22 10.59 12.94 -3.46
N GLY A 23 10.41 13.33 -2.19
CA GLY A 23 11.38 13.02 -1.14
C GLY A 23 12.72 13.76 -1.28
N TRP A 24 13.78 13.13 -0.77
CA TRP A 24 15.08 13.74 -0.56
C TRP A 24 15.85 14.00 -1.87
N PRO A 25 16.37 15.21 -2.07
CA PRO A 25 17.16 15.51 -3.25
C PRO A 25 18.47 14.71 -3.25
N ASN A 26 18.77 14.07 -4.37
CA ASN A 26 20.04 13.38 -4.61
C ASN A 26 20.50 13.65 -6.05
N ASN A 27 21.82 13.63 -6.25
CA ASN A 27 22.44 13.83 -7.56
C ASN A 27 21.92 15.10 -8.29
N GLY A 28 21.95 16.24 -7.59
CA GLY A 28 21.48 17.53 -8.10
C GLY A 28 19.95 17.63 -8.16
N THR A 29 19.40 17.86 -9.36
CA THR A 29 17.96 17.89 -9.64
C THR A 29 17.42 16.56 -10.17
N LYS A 30 18.27 15.53 -10.27
CA LYS A 30 17.90 14.28 -10.92
C LYS A 30 16.96 13.43 -10.04
N GLU A 31 17.11 13.50 -8.73
CA GLU A 31 16.30 12.74 -7.77
C GLU A 31 15.83 13.70 -6.67
N GLY A 32 14.60 13.52 -6.20
CA GLY A 32 13.97 14.33 -5.16
C GLY A 32 13.69 15.80 -5.49
N ALA A 33 12.99 16.46 -4.57
CA ALA A 33 12.66 17.88 -4.69
C ALA A 33 13.77 18.74 -4.07
N GLN A 34 14.29 19.73 -4.81
CA GLN A 34 15.47 20.52 -4.43
C GLN A 34 15.40 21.18 -3.04
N GLN A 35 14.19 21.52 -2.57
CA GLN A 35 13.96 22.21 -1.30
C GLN A 35 13.10 21.38 -0.34
N TYR A 36 13.08 20.06 -0.52
CA TYR A 36 12.24 19.15 0.24
C TYR A 36 12.45 19.31 1.75
N PHE A 37 13.71 19.27 2.22
CA PHE A 37 13.98 19.26 3.65
C PHE A 37 13.63 20.58 4.34
N ASP A 38 13.93 21.71 3.69
CA ASP A 38 13.61 23.02 4.26
C ASP A 38 12.10 23.25 4.34
N TRP A 39 11.36 22.87 3.31
CA TRP A 39 9.90 22.86 3.38
C TRP A 39 9.39 21.89 4.46
N PHE A 40 9.93 20.68 4.50
CA PHE A 40 9.51 19.63 5.43
C PHE A 40 9.66 20.05 6.89
N LYS A 41 10.77 20.69 7.28
CA LYS A 41 10.99 21.19 8.66
C LYS A 41 9.84 22.06 9.15
N PHE A 42 9.35 22.98 8.33
CA PHE A 42 8.27 23.89 8.70
C PHE A 42 6.88 23.26 8.58
N GLN A 43 6.76 22.12 7.89
CA GLN A 43 5.48 21.44 7.64
C GLN A 43 5.35 20.09 8.35
N PHE A 44 6.36 19.70 9.15
CA PHE A 44 6.38 18.41 9.87
C PHE A 44 5.14 18.19 10.74
N TRP A 45 4.59 19.25 11.33
CA TRP A 45 3.38 19.20 12.16
C TRP A 45 2.15 18.62 11.43
N ARG A 46 2.13 18.60 10.09
CA ARG A 46 1.03 18.05 9.29
C ARG A 46 0.74 16.57 9.56
N PHE A 47 1.70 15.80 10.08
CA PHE A 47 1.47 14.40 10.44
C PHE A 47 0.34 14.25 11.47
N VAL A 48 0.25 15.17 12.44
CA VAL A 48 -0.84 15.15 13.44
C VAL A 48 -2.19 15.41 12.79
N PHE A 49 -2.24 16.36 11.84
CA PHE A 49 -3.46 16.65 11.10
C PHE A 49 -3.90 15.47 10.23
N VAL A 50 -2.98 14.84 9.49
CA VAL A 50 -3.30 13.70 8.61
C VAL A 50 -3.82 12.52 9.42
N GLN A 51 -3.27 12.26 10.61
CA GLN A 51 -3.78 11.22 11.51
C GLN A 51 -5.24 11.45 11.89
N GLN A 52 -5.64 12.70 12.17
CA GLN A 52 -7.03 13.03 12.50
C GLN A 52 -7.97 12.83 11.30
N VAL A 53 -7.52 13.19 10.10
CA VAL A 53 -8.32 12.99 8.87
C VAL A 53 -8.48 11.51 8.56
N MET A 54 -7.39 10.74 8.59
CA MET A 54 -7.45 9.29 8.41
C MET A 54 -8.28 8.62 9.51
N GLY A 55 -8.22 9.10 10.75
CA GLY A 55 -9.06 8.60 11.84
C GLY A 55 -10.56 8.72 11.56
N LYS A 56 -11.00 9.78 10.84
CA LYS A 56 -12.38 9.93 10.38
C LYS A 56 -12.70 8.95 9.24
N GLU A 57 -11.78 8.82 8.28
CA GLU A 57 -11.96 7.89 7.16
C GLU A 57 -12.00 6.44 7.62
N LEU A 58 -11.23 6.06 8.64
CA LEU A 58 -11.24 4.71 9.18
C LEU A 58 -12.60 4.31 9.78
N GLN A 59 -13.42 5.27 10.23
CA GLN A 59 -14.78 4.97 10.68
C GLN A 59 -15.68 4.54 9.52
N THR A 60 -15.47 5.09 8.32
CA THR A 60 -16.29 4.75 7.14
C THR A 60 -16.09 3.29 6.71
N PHE A 61 -14.95 2.66 7.03
CA PHE A 61 -14.74 1.25 6.77
C PHE A 61 -15.60 0.31 7.62
N LEU A 62 -16.13 0.78 8.75
CA LEU A 62 -17.13 0.04 9.51
C LEU A 62 -18.49 0.10 8.83
N ASP A 63 -18.88 1.28 8.34
CA ASP A 63 -20.17 1.52 7.69
C ASP A 63 -20.22 0.93 6.26
N PHE A 64 -19.09 0.96 5.57
CA PHE A 64 -18.91 0.51 4.19
C PHE A 64 -17.77 -0.52 4.12
N PRO A 65 -17.99 -1.75 4.62
CA PRO A 65 -16.96 -2.77 4.60
C PRO A 65 -16.56 -3.07 3.15
N PRO A 66 -15.25 -3.25 2.87
CA PRO A 66 -14.78 -3.54 1.53
C PRO A 66 -15.44 -4.81 1.00
N MET A 67 -16.28 -4.66 -0.02
CA MET A 67 -17.05 -5.78 -0.61
C MET A 67 -16.16 -6.84 -1.27
N GLN A 68 -14.93 -6.47 -1.61
CA GLN A 68 -13.94 -7.36 -2.20
C GLN A 68 -12.73 -7.46 -1.28
N ARG A 69 -12.32 -8.69 -0.96
CA ARG A 69 -11.03 -8.96 -0.33
C ARG A 69 -9.94 -8.36 -1.21
N GLY A 70 -9.11 -7.49 -0.66
CA GLY A 70 -8.08 -6.77 -1.40
C GLY A 70 -7.29 -7.70 -2.31
N ALA A 71 -7.09 -7.29 -3.56
CA ALA A 71 -6.39 -8.09 -4.56
C ALA A 71 -5.01 -8.48 -4.02
N SER A 72 -4.80 -9.77 -3.77
CA SER A 72 -3.48 -10.27 -3.42
C SER A 72 -2.68 -10.37 -4.72
N PHE A 73 -1.66 -9.52 -4.88
CA PHE A 73 -0.69 -9.64 -5.98
C PHE A 73 0.21 -10.90 -5.86
N ASN A 74 0.01 -11.71 -4.81
CA ASN A 74 0.67 -12.99 -4.62
C ASN A 74 -0.24 -14.16 -5.03
N LEU A 75 0.40 -15.27 -5.41
CA LEU A 75 -0.24 -16.53 -5.81
C LEU A 75 -1.00 -17.26 -4.68
N ASP A 76 -1.15 -16.64 -3.51
CA ASP A 76 -1.74 -17.27 -2.32
C ASP A 76 -3.20 -17.64 -2.55
N ALA A 77 -3.94 -16.81 -3.29
CA ALA A 77 -5.32 -17.11 -3.70
C ALA A 77 -5.39 -18.34 -4.61
N VAL A 78 -4.46 -18.46 -5.58
CA VAL A 78 -4.39 -19.59 -6.52
C VAL A 78 -3.99 -20.88 -5.80
N LYS A 79 -3.02 -20.81 -4.88
CA LYS A 79 -2.60 -21.96 -4.07
C LYS A 79 -3.72 -22.46 -3.16
N ALA A 80 -4.47 -21.55 -2.54
CA ALA A 80 -5.63 -21.90 -1.72
C ALA A 80 -6.73 -22.58 -2.55
N GLU A 81 -7.01 -22.07 -3.75
CA GLU A 81 -8.00 -22.68 -4.65
C GLU A 81 -7.56 -24.09 -5.11
N MET A 82 -6.29 -24.25 -5.48
CA MET A 82 -5.74 -25.53 -5.92
C MET A 82 -5.76 -26.58 -4.80
N ALA A 83 -5.42 -26.19 -3.56
CA ALA A 83 -5.51 -27.06 -2.40
C ALA A 83 -6.95 -27.52 -2.14
N LYS A 84 -7.93 -26.62 -2.30
CA LYS A 84 -9.35 -26.92 -2.15
C LYS A 84 -9.83 -27.92 -3.21
N LYS A 85 -9.44 -27.73 -4.48
CA LYS A 85 -9.77 -28.66 -5.58
C LYS A 85 -9.12 -30.03 -5.41
N MET A 86 -7.87 -30.08 -4.93
CA MET A 86 -7.17 -31.33 -4.62
C MET A 86 -7.89 -32.13 -3.52
N GLN A 87 -8.33 -31.48 -2.44
CA GLN A 87 -9.10 -32.12 -1.38
C GLN A 87 -10.46 -32.64 -1.87
N GLN A 88 -11.14 -31.89 -2.74
CA GLN A 88 -12.41 -32.33 -3.35
C GLN A 88 -12.21 -33.53 -4.29
N ALA A 89 -11.13 -33.55 -5.07
CA ALA A 89 -10.78 -34.68 -5.92
C ALA A 89 -10.41 -35.94 -5.11
N GLU A 90 -9.71 -35.78 -3.98
CA GLU A 90 -9.37 -36.89 -3.08
C GLU A 90 -10.59 -37.44 -2.32
N ALA A 91 -11.55 -36.58 -1.97
CA ALA A 91 -12.82 -37.01 -1.39
C ALA A 91 -13.70 -37.75 -2.42
N ALA A 92 -13.69 -37.30 -3.68
CA ALA A 92 -14.42 -37.96 -4.77
C ALA A 92 -13.81 -39.33 -5.16
N SER A 93 -12.47 -39.48 -5.09
CA SER A 93 -11.81 -40.76 -5.38
C SER A 93 -12.00 -41.80 -4.26
N LYS A 94 -12.24 -41.37 -3.02
CA LYS A 94 -12.55 -42.26 -1.89
C LYS A 94 -14.03 -42.66 -1.79
N GLY A 95 -14.91 -42.07 -2.61
CA GLY A 95 -16.37 -42.31 -2.59
C GLY A 95 -16.90 -43.40 -3.54
N THR A 96 -16.08 -43.93 -4.45
CA THR A 96 -16.49 -44.93 -5.46
C THR A 96 -16.08 -46.37 -5.12
N GLY A 97 -15.86 -46.66 -3.84
CA GLY A 97 -15.52 -47.99 -3.38
C GLY A 97 -16.29 -48.40 -2.14
N GLN A 98 -17.60 -48.63 -2.26
CA GLN A 98 -18.40 -49.70 -1.63
C GLN A 98 -19.67 -49.92 -2.43
#